data_AF-A0A671MKS1-F1
#
_entry.id   AF-A0A671MKS1-F1
#
_cell.length_a   1.000
_cell.length_b   1.000
_cell.length_c   1.000
_cell.angle_alpha   90.00
_cell.angle_beta   90.00
_cell.angle_gamma   90.00
#
_symmetry.space_group_name_H-M   'P 1'
#
loop_
_entity.id
_entity.type
_entity.pdbx_description
1 polymer ?
#
loop_
_entity_poly.entity_id
_entity_poly.type
_entity_poly.pdbx_seq_one_letter_code
_entity_poly.pdbx_strand_id
1 'polypeptide(L)'
;MSDGPGGFEVEEDDECWAQLEDYRMLLIKTIEPSRITPYLRQCKVLSSEDEEQIYNDPSLVIRRVLLDILQRTGLKGYDAFLESLELDYPDVYRKITGKEPARVFSV
;
A
#
# COMPACT_ATOMS: atom_id res chain seq x y z
N MET A 1 18.47 34.48 4.51
CA MET A 1 17.32 33.80 3.89
C MET A 1 17.75 32.35 3.75
N SER A 2 17.19 31.48 4.58
CA SER A 2 17.57 30.07 4.63
C SER A 2 16.68 29.31 3.66
N ASP A 3 17.10 29.21 2.40
CA ASP A 3 16.54 28.23 1.46
C ASP A 3 17.42 26.99 1.54
N GLY A 4 17.07 26.09 2.45
CA GLY A 4 17.59 24.73 2.46
C GLY A 4 16.72 23.87 1.55
N PRO A 5 17.24 23.30 0.45
CA PRO A 5 16.48 22.35 -0.34
C PRO A 5 16.57 21.00 0.38
N GLY A 6 15.53 20.67 1.15
CA GLY A 6 15.48 19.38 1.86
C GLY A 6 14.05 18.90 2.14
N GLY A 7 13.03 19.48 1.52
CA GLY A 7 11.62 19.14 1.77
C GLY A 7 10.96 18.25 0.72
N PHE A 8 11.59 18.01 -0.43
CA PHE A 8 10.92 17.42 -1.59
C PHE A 8 10.48 15.96 -1.37
N GLU A 9 11.24 15.15 -0.64
CA GLU A 9 10.91 13.73 -0.42
C GLU A 9 9.64 13.53 0.42
N VAL A 10 9.33 14.46 1.32
CA VAL A 10 8.16 14.33 2.22
C VAL A 10 6.86 14.70 1.49
N GLU A 11 6.93 15.62 0.54
CA GLU A 11 5.77 16.06 -0.25
C GLU A 11 5.32 14.97 -1.24
N GLU A 12 6.25 14.27 -1.88
CA GLU A 12 5.95 13.19 -2.83
C GLU A 12 5.32 11.95 -2.15
N ASP A 13 5.80 11.58 -0.96
CA ASP A 13 5.18 10.53 -0.12
C ASP A 13 3.73 10.89 0.23
N ASP A 14 3.49 12.12 0.69
CA ASP A 14 2.16 12.57 1.12
C ASP A 14 1.15 12.64 -0.04
N GLU A 15 1.56 13.09 -1.23
CA GLU A 15 0.69 13.10 -2.41
C GLU A 15 0.29 11.67 -2.85
N CYS A 16 1.22 10.72 -2.80
CA CYS A 16 0.94 9.32 -3.16
C CYS A 16 -0.06 8.69 -2.19
N TRP A 17 0.12 8.93 -0.88
CA TRP A 17 -0.81 8.43 0.14
C TRP A 17 -2.17 9.14 0.11
N ALA A 18 -2.21 10.43 -0.22
CA ALA A 18 -3.46 11.17 -0.40
C ALA A 18 -4.35 10.54 -1.48
N GLN A 19 -3.75 10.06 -2.58
CA GLN A 19 -4.48 9.34 -3.62
C GLN A 19 -5.10 8.04 -3.09
N LEU A 20 -4.42 7.27 -2.23
CA LEU A 20 -5.00 6.07 -1.62
C LEU A 20 -6.12 6.41 -0.63
N GLU A 21 -6.02 7.54 0.08
CA GLU A 21 -7.05 7.99 1.02
C GLU A 21 -8.40 8.23 0.33
N ASP A 22 -8.40 8.81 -0.87
CA ASP A 22 -9.62 9.00 -1.67
C ASP A 22 -10.32 7.66 -1.99
N TYR A 23 -9.53 6.58 -2.12
CA TYR A 23 -10.03 5.23 -2.35
C TYR A 23 -10.08 4.37 -1.09
N ARG A 24 -9.77 4.90 0.11
CA ARG A 24 -9.63 4.11 1.35
C ARG A 24 -10.84 3.23 1.64
N MET A 25 -12.04 3.76 1.45
CA MET A 25 -13.28 2.98 1.62
C MET A 25 -13.45 1.86 0.60
N LEU A 26 -13.02 2.07 -0.64
CA LEU A 26 -13.00 1.03 -1.68
C LEU A 26 -11.98 -0.05 -1.33
N LEU A 27 -10.75 0.35 -0.98
CA LEU A 27 -9.66 -0.54 -0.61
C LEU A 27 -10.06 -1.44 0.56
N ILE A 28 -10.56 -0.86 1.66
CA ILE A 28 -10.99 -1.61 2.84
C ILE A 28 -12.10 -2.62 2.50
N LYS A 29 -13.01 -2.30 1.57
CA LYS A 29 -14.12 -3.20 1.20
C LYS A 29 -13.71 -4.29 0.22
N THR A 30 -12.84 -3.96 -0.74
CA THR A 30 -12.50 -4.84 -1.86
C THR A 30 -11.29 -5.72 -1.56
N ILE A 31 -10.30 -5.20 -0.85
CA ILE A 31 -9.03 -5.90 -0.62
C ILE A 31 -9.22 -6.93 0.49
N GLU A 32 -8.69 -8.11 0.22
CA GLU A 32 -8.53 -9.19 1.17
C GLU A 32 -7.08 -9.20 1.67
N PRO A 33 -6.81 -8.87 2.95
CA PRO A 33 -5.46 -8.77 3.47
C PRO A 33 -4.63 -10.03 3.24
N SER A 34 -5.22 -11.21 3.46
CA SER A 34 -4.55 -12.51 3.30
C SER A 34 -3.94 -12.73 1.91
N ARG A 35 -4.47 -12.08 0.86
CA ARG A 35 -3.92 -12.16 -0.50
C ARG A 35 -2.68 -11.29 -0.69
N ILE A 36 -2.72 -10.06 -0.18
CA ILE A 36 -1.64 -9.08 -0.39
C ILE A 36 -0.53 -9.15 0.67
N THR A 37 -0.85 -9.56 1.90
CA THR A 37 0.10 -9.74 3.01
C THR A 37 1.38 -10.51 2.64
N PRO A 38 1.34 -11.67 1.95
CA PRO A 38 2.56 -12.38 1.58
C PRO A 38 3.48 -11.56 0.67
N TYR A 39 2.92 -10.78 -0.25
CA TYR A 39 3.69 -9.90 -1.13
C TYR A 39 4.33 -8.75 -0.35
N LEU A 40 3.53 -8.09 0.50
CA LEU A 40 4.01 -6.99 1.35
C LEU A 40 5.15 -7.43 2.30
N ARG A 41 5.06 -8.66 2.82
CA ARG A 41 6.13 -9.26 3.61
C ARG A 41 7.39 -9.49 2.78
N GLN A 42 7.25 -9.99 1.54
CA GLN A 42 8.38 -10.18 0.62
C GLN A 42 9.09 -8.85 0.31
N CYS A 43 8.33 -7.77 0.15
CA CYS A 43 8.88 -6.42 -0.03
C CYS A 43 9.50 -5.83 1.25
N LYS A 44 9.43 -6.53 2.39
CA LYS A 44 9.91 -6.08 3.71
C LYS A 44 9.29 -4.75 4.12
N VAL A 45 7.99 -4.58 3.83
CA VAL A 45 7.17 -3.46 4.33
C VAL A 45 6.21 -3.91 5.42
N LEU A 46 6.14 -5.21 5.67
CA LEU A 46 5.29 -5.84 6.66
C LEU A 46 6.07 -6.91 7.44
N SER A 47 5.90 -6.97 8.76
CA SER A 47 6.61 -7.92 9.62
C SER A 47 5.86 -9.25 9.78
N SER A 48 6.54 -10.27 10.29
CA SER A 48 5.89 -11.56 10.57
C SER A 48 4.80 -11.44 11.65
N GLU A 49 4.94 -10.51 12.59
CA GLU A 49 3.91 -10.23 13.62
C GLU A 49 2.68 -9.59 12.99
N ASP A 50 2.86 -8.61 12.09
CA ASP A 50 1.75 -7.97 11.38
C ASP A 50 0.97 -9.00 10.53
N GLU A 51 1.68 -9.90 9.84
CA GLU A 51 1.08 -10.99 9.07
C GLU A 51 0.26 -11.92 9.96
N GLU A 52 0.80 -12.32 11.11
CA GLU A 52 0.10 -13.18 12.07
C GLU A 52 -1.16 -12.48 12.61
N GLN A 53 -1.09 -11.19 12.94
CA GLN A 53 -2.27 -10.42 13.37
C GLN A 53 -3.34 -10.37 12.27
N ILE A 54 -2.92 -10.14 11.03
CA ILE A 54 -3.83 -10.10 9.88
C ILE A 54 -4.51 -11.45 9.64
N TYR A 55 -3.75 -12.54 9.78
CA TYR A 55 -4.27 -13.89 9.62
C TYR A 55 -5.25 -14.26 10.73
N ASN A 56 -4.99 -13.85 11.97
CA ASN A 56 -5.82 -14.17 13.13
C ASN A 56 -7.12 -13.34 13.18
N ASP A 57 -7.13 -12.10 12.68
CA ASP A 57 -8.33 -11.26 12.64
C ASP A 57 -8.52 -10.56 11.27
N PRO A 58 -9.37 -11.09 10.37
CA PRO A 58 -9.65 -10.43 9.09
C PRO A 58 -10.67 -9.29 9.18
N SER A 59 -10.88 -8.69 10.36
CA SER A 59 -11.84 -7.59 10.55
C SER A 59 -11.50 -6.33 9.73
N LEU A 60 -12.49 -5.47 9.54
CA LEU A 60 -12.30 -4.15 8.91
C LEU A 60 -11.26 -3.29 9.66
N VAL A 61 -11.03 -3.56 10.94
CA VAL A 61 -10.01 -2.89 11.75
C VAL A 61 -8.62 -3.25 11.25
N ILE A 62 -8.34 -4.54 11.04
CA ILE A 62 -7.05 -4.99 10.50
C ILE A 62 -6.80 -4.45 9.10
N ARG A 63 -7.82 -4.37 8.25
CA ARG A 63 -7.68 -3.76 6.91
C ARG A 63 -7.26 -2.29 6.97
N ARG A 64 -7.72 -1.56 7.99
CA ARG A 64 -7.30 -0.17 8.24
C ARG A 64 -5.87 -0.11 8.77
N VAL A 65 -5.55 -0.95 9.75
CA VAL A 65 -4.21 -1.02 10.35
C VAL A 65 -3.16 -1.35 9.29
N LEU A 66 -3.48 -2.21 8.32
CA LEU A 66 -2.57 -2.51 7.20
C LEU A 66 -2.17 -1.26 6.43
N LEU A 67 -3.13 -0.41 6.04
CA LEU A 67 -2.85 0.85 5.35
C LEU A 67 -2.01 1.78 6.23
N ASP A 68 -2.30 1.84 7.53
CA ASP A 68 -1.55 2.68 8.47
C ASP A 68 -0.10 2.19 8.65
N ILE A 69 0.13 0.87 8.66
CA ILE A 69 1.48 0.27 8.68
C ILE A 69 2.23 0.64 7.40
N LEU A 70 1.60 0.45 6.25
CA LEU A 70 2.23 0.75 4.96
C LEU A 70 2.57 2.24 4.83
N GLN A 71 1.70 3.13 5.31
CA GLN A 71 1.94 4.56 5.33
C GLN A 71 3.19 4.94 6.14
N ARG A 72 3.45 4.24 7.25
CA ARG A 72 4.67 4.43 8.06
C ARG A 72 5.95 4.01 7.34
N THR A 73 5.85 3.20 6.29
CA THR A 73 6.99 2.75 5.49
C THR A 73 7.28 3.67 4.29
N GLY A 74 6.50 4.73 4.11
CA GLY A 74 6.67 5.73 3.05
C GLY A 74 6.36 5.21 1.65
N LEU A 75 7.01 5.78 0.63
CA LEU A 75 6.89 5.35 -0.78
C LEU A 75 7.12 3.86 -0.99
N LYS A 76 8.02 3.24 -0.22
CA LYS A 76 8.27 1.80 -0.32
C LYS A 76 7.03 0.97 -0.01
N GLY A 77 6.24 1.37 0.98
CA GLY A 77 4.97 0.73 1.32
C GLY A 77 3.92 0.95 0.26
N TYR A 78 3.86 2.16 -0.27
CA TYR A 78 2.96 2.54 -1.35
C TYR A 78 3.21 1.72 -2.62
N ASP A 79 4.47 1.64 -3.08
CA ASP A 79 4.85 0.88 -4.27
C ASP A 79 4.57 -0.61 -4.08
N ALA A 80 4.98 -1.19 -2.95
CA ALA A 80 4.71 -2.60 -2.65
C ALA A 80 3.21 -2.91 -2.59
N PHE A 81 2.41 -1.96 -2.09
CA PHE A 81 0.96 -2.09 -2.07
C PHE A 81 0.36 -2.01 -3.46
N LEU A 82 0.77 -1.04 -4.28
CA LEU A 82 0.33 -0.94 -5.66
C LEU A 82 0.69 -2.18 -6.48
N GLU A 83 1.91 -2.69 -6.34
CA GLU A 83 2.33 -3.94 -6.97
C GLU A 83 1.44 -5.11 -6.51
N SER A 84 1.14 -5.22 -5.21
CA SER A 84 0.22 -6.25 -4.72
C SER A 84 -1.19 -6.11 -5.32
N LEU A 85 -1.67 -4.87 -5.52
CA LEU A 85 -2.95 -4.61 -6.18
C LEU A 85 -2.90 -4.96 -7.67
N GLU A 86 -1.79 -4.69 -8.34
CA GLU A 86 -1.63 -5.01 -9.76
C GLU A 86 -1.73 -6.52 -10.02
N LEU A 87 -1.24 -7.32 -9.07
CA LEU A 87 -1.23 -8.78 -9.12
C LEU A 87 -2.58 -9.41 -8.80
N ASP A 88 -3.19 -9.02 -7.67
CA ASP A 88 -4.41 -9.65 -7.16
C ASP A 88 -5.69 -8.88 -7.54
N TYR A 89 -5.59 -7.57 -7.80
CA TYR A 89 -6.71 -6.65 -8.00
C TYR A 89 -6.48 -5.66 -9.15
N PRO A 90 -6.23 -6.13 -10.39
CA PRO A 90 -5.87 -5.28 -11.53
C PRO A 90 -6.91 -4.15 -11.80
N ASP A 91 -8.19 -4.41 -11.52
CA ASP A 91 -9.25 -3.40 -11.63
C ASP A 91 -9.14 -2.29 -10.59
N VAL A 92 -8.72 -2.62 -9.37
CA VAL A 92 -8.51 -1.65 -8.28
C VAL A 92 -7.26 -0.85 -8.57
N TYR A 93 -6.15 -1.50 -8.96
CA TYR A 93 -4.92 -0.83 -9.37
C TYR A 93 -5.20 0.23 -10.44
N ARG A 94 -5.85 -0.18 -11.56
CA ARG A 94 -6.20 0.74 -12.65
C ARG A 94 -7.11 1.88 -12.20
N LYS A 95 -7.99 1.63 -11.24
CA LYS A 95 -8.90 2.67 -10.73
C LYS A 95 -8.18 3.70 -9.86
N ILE A 96 -7.21 3.27 -9.07
CA ILE A 96 -6.38 4.18 -8.27
C ILE A 96 -5.44 4.93 -9.20
N THR A 97 -4.56 4.21 -9.91
CA THR A 97 -3.41 4.78 -10.63
C THR A 97 -3.77 5.34 -12.00
N GLY A 98 -4.90 4.93 -12.57
CA GLY A 98 -5.26 5.22 -13.96
C GLY A 98 -4.40 4.49 -15.00
N LYS A 99 -3.46 3.64 -14.57
CA LYS A 99 -2.52 2.93 -15.43
C LYS A 99 -3.00 1.50 -15.71
N GLU A 100 -2.59 0.96 -16.85
CA GLU A 100 -2.81 -0.46 -17.11
C GLU A 100 -1.87 -1.31 -16.25
N PRO A 101 -2.35 -2.42 -15.69
CA PRO A 101 -1.54 -3.33 -14.89
C PRO A 101 -0.47 -3.98 -15.79
N ALA A 102 0.76 -3.49 -15.69
CA ALA A 102 1.92 -4.11 -16.26
C ALA A 102 2.27 -5.31 -15.37
N ARG A 103 1.94 -6.54 -15.80
CA ARG A 103 2.34 -7.79 -15.12
C ARG A 103 3.86 -8.01 -15.14
N VAL A 104 4.66 -7.05 -14.72
CA VAL A 104 6.11 -7.09 -14.75
C VAL A 104 6.63 -7.22 -13.32
N PHE A 105 6.86 -8.46 -12.91
CA PHE A 105 7.66 -8.74 -11.73
C PHE A 105 9.12 -8.40 -12.06
N SER A 106 9.60 -7.25 -11.58
CA SER A 106 11.04 -7.03 -11.46
C SER A 106 11.50 -7.66 -10.14
N VAL A 107 11.82 -8.95 -10.19
CA VAL A 107 12.53 -9.67 -9.12
C VAL A 107 14.00 -9.28 -9.06
#